data_AF-A0A1F6AIQ9-F1
#
_entry.id   AF-A0A1F6AIQ9-F1
#
_cell.length_a   1.000
_cell.length_b   1.000
_cell.length_c   1.000
_cell.angle_alpha   90.00
_cell.angle_beta   90.00
_cell.angle_gamma   90.00
#
_symmetry.space_group_name_H-M   'P 1'
#
loop_
_entity.id
_entity.type
_entity.pdbx_description
1 polymer ?
#
loop_
_entity_poly.entity_id
_entity_poly.type
_entity_poly.pdbx_seq_one_letter_code
_entity_poly.pdbx_strand_id
1 'polypeptide(L)'
;MDEGLFALSPYDGRYRSIGQELAPWFSEAGIIKTRIALELSYLTLLSRKKIIRPFTRIETSFIKKFNPGASQIKEIEKRTHHDVQAAVVYLQTILSKSSLADISDFVHFGLTSEDINNITWRTSLMKARESVLIPSLEKLVGVFGELAKKYKSLVMLGRTHGQPAVPTTFGKEMINVAIRLHGQKNKLIHFQFQGKLNGAVGNFHSIDRIVSDTFITTLGFLPHHFTTQVNPNDDVIEYLQIIERINNILHGFSQDMWRYISDEWVLQKPLGVGSSTMPQKINPIDFEHSEGATEIANGLIGVLVERLGESRLQRDLSDTPLFRFLGEIHAATIDALGRTTSGLGRIEPNKKVMQEMLEKNWAILAEPLQLLLKKSHKKDAYEKVKKLTQGKTFTRKSWEEMVYSIVGKHEPLTPSTYIGLSRELTEEGLRLIQK
;
A
#
# COMPACT_ATOMS: atom_id res chain seq x y z
N MET A 1 15.24 29.22 -11.31
CA MET A 1 14.89 28.03 -12.11
C MET A 1 13.98 27.17 -11.24
N ASP A 2 12.92 26.58 -11.80
CA ASP A 2 12.13 25.61 -11.03
C ASP A 2 13.02 24.40 -10.75
N GLU A 3 13.50 24.28 -9.51
CA GLU A 3 14.43 23.22 -9.08
C GLU A 3 13.89 21.81 -9.41
N GLY A 4 12.56 21.65 -9.51
CA GLY A 4 11.93 20.37 -9.84
C GLY A 4 12.20 19.88 -11.27
N LEU A 5 12.52 20.76 -12.23
CA LEU A 5 12.75 20.37 -13.63
C LEU A 5 14.08 19.63 -13.84
N PHE A 6 15.02 19.78 -12.91
CA PHE A 6 16.33 19.12 -12.94
C PHE A 6 16.42 17.94 -11.96
N ALA A 7 15.32 17.59 -11.30
CA ALA A 7 15.28 16.47 -10.37
C ALA A 7 15.46 15.14 -11.12
N LEU A 8 16.32 14.26 -10.59
CA LEU A 8 16.49 12.90 -11.12
C LEU A 8 15.30 12.01 -10.76
N SER A 9 14.84 12.09 -9.52
CA SER A 9 13.63 11.40 -9.08
C SER A 9 12.40 12.13 -9.60
N PRO A 10 11.43 11.43 -10.21
CA PRO A 10 10.21 12.07 -10.66
C PRO A 10 9.38 12.59 -9.48
N TYR A 11 9.52 12.02 -8.27
CA TYR A 11 8.79 12.45 -7.07
C TYR A 11 9.36 13.74 -6.45
N ASP A 12 10.53 14.20 -6.90
CA ASP A 12 11.07 15.52 -6.57
C ASP A 12 10.80 16.55 -7.69
N GLY A 13 10.37 16.07 -8.87
CA GLY A 13 10.08 16.88 -10.06
C GLY A 13 8.64 16.73 -10.55
N ARG A 14 8.42 15.89 -11.57
CA ARG A 14 7.13 15.73 -12.26
C ARG A 14 5.94 15.42 -11.33
N TYR A 15 6.17 14.65 -10.27
CA TYR A 15 5.17 14.20 -9.29
C TYR A 15 5.44 14.78 -7.89
N ARG A 16 6.02 15.99 -7.84
CA ARG A 16 6.45 16.66 -6.60
C ARG A 16 5.35 16.81 -5.55
N SER A 17 4.09 16.92 -5.93
CA SER A 17 2.98 16.99 -4.97
C SER A 17 2.95 15.77 -4.05
N ILE A 18 3.23 14.56 -4.59
CA ILE A 18 3.28 13.33 -3.80
C ILE A 18 4.53 13.31 -2.92
N GLY A 19 5.69 13.67 -3.48
CA GLY A 19 6.93 13.77 -2.72
C GLY A 19 6.83 14.75 -1.56
N GLN A 20 6.12 15.88 -1.73
CA GLN A 20 5.91 16.88 -0.68
C GLN A 20 5.12 16.36 0.53
N GLU A 21 4.15 15.46 0.32
CA GLU A 21 3.40 14.84 1.42
C GLU A 21 4.28 13.90 2.27
N LEU A 22 5.30 13.30 1.65
CA LEU A 22 6.20 12.32 2.26
C LEU A 22 7.52 12.93 2.76
N ALA A 23 7.92 14.08 2.22
CA ALA A 23 9.15 14.78 2.56
C ALA A 23 9.31 15.06 4.07
N PRO A 24 8.25 15.41 4.85
CA PRO A 24 8.39 15.58 6.30
C PRO A 24 8.94 14.35 7.03
N TRP A 25 8.82 13.16 6.46
CA TRP A 25 9.17 11.88 7.08
C TRP A 25 10.41 11.24 6.45
N PHE A 26 10.58 11.32 5.12
CA PHE A 26 11.65 10.60 4.41
C PHE A 26 12.73 11.48 3.80
N SER A 27 12.51 12.80 3.65
CA SER A 27 13.60 13.67 3.21
C SER A 27 14.71 13.71 4.24
N GLU A 28 15.94 14.05 3.83
CA GLU A 28 17.07 14.23 4.74
C GLU A 28 16.73 15.19 5.91
N ALA A 29 15.99 16.26 5.62
CA ALA A 29 15.51 17.18 6.65
C ALA A 29 14.50 16.54 7.61
N GLY A 30 13.60 15.70 7.09
CA GLY A 30 12.64 14.92 7.89
C GLY A 30 13.32 13.89 8.81
N ILE A 31 14.32 13.19 8.29
CA ILE A 31 15.14 12.23 9.05
C ILE A 31 15.93 12.95 10.14
N ILE A 32 16.61 14.06 9.81
CA ILE A 32 17.32 14.89 10.79
C ILE A 32 16.36 15.38 11.89
N LYS A 33 15.19 15.90 11.51
CA LYS A 33 14.20 16.39 12.47
C LYS A 33 13.71 15.29 13.40
N THR A 34 13.48 14.09 12.87
CA THR A 34 13.05 12.93 13.64
C THR A 34 14.13 12.47 14.62
N ARG A 35 15.39 12.37 14.18
CA ARG A 35 16.55 12.05 15.06
C ARG A 35 16.66 13.03 16.23
N ILE A 36 16.59 14.33 15.93
CA ILE A 36 16.64 15.38 16.96
C ILE A 36 15.48 15.24 17.94
N ALA A 37 14.26 15.00 17.45
CA ALA A 37 13.10 14.80 18.32
C ALA A 37 13.27 13.58 19.24
N LEU A 38 13.90 12.50 18.75
CA LEU A 38 14.18 11.30 19.55
C LEU A 38 15.25 11.55 20.61
N GLU A 39 16.36 12.21 20.27
CA GLU A 39 17.40 12.61 21.23
C GLU A 39 16.83 13.45 22.38
N LEU A 40 16.01 14.45 22.04
CA LEU A 40 15.36 15.30 23.02
C LEU A 40 14.31 14.56 23.86
N SER A 41 13.61 13.60 23.25
CA SER A 41 12.67 12.73 23.97
C SER A 41 13.41 11.82 24.95
N TYR A 42 14.58 11.31 24.57
CA TYR A 42 15.43 10.50 25.44
C TYR A 42 15.97 11.33 26.62
N LEU A 43 16.48 12.53 26.36
CA LEU A 43 16.92 13.45 27.41
C LEU A 43 15.77 13.80 28.38
N THR A 44 14.56 13.99 27.87
CA THR A 44 13.34 14.19 28.68
C THR A 44 13.04 12.96 29.56
N LEU A 45 13.24 11.75 29.05
CA LEU A 45 13.07 10.53 29.84
C LEU A 45 14.12 10.43 30.95
N LEU A 46 15.39 10.71 30.67
CA LEU A 46 16.46 10.73 31.68
C LEU A 46 16.12 11.69 32.82
N SER A 47 15.57 12.87 32.48
CA SER A 47 15.10 13.85 33.46
C SER A 47 13.94 13.32 34.31
N ARG A 48 12.94 12.68 33.70
CA ARG A 48 11.81 12.07 34.42
C ARG A 48 12.22 10.93 35.34
N LYS A 49 13.23 10.14 34.93
CA LYS A 49 13.81 9.05 35.72
C LYS A 49 14.82 9.55 36.77
N LYS A 50 15.05 10.86 36.86
CA LYS A 50 16.01 11.50 37.78
C LYS A 50 17.46 11.02 37.60
N ILE A 51 17.81 10.56 36.40
CA ILE A 51 19.20 10.26 36.00
C ILE A 51 19.95 11.58 35.78
N ILE A 52 19.24 12.58 35.25
CA ILE A 52 19.64 13.99 35.26
C ILE A 52 18.60 14.79 36.06
N ARG A 53 18.89 16.05 36.35
CA ARG A 53 17.95 16.90 37.09
C ARG A 53 16.58 17.02 36.38
N PRO A 54 15.48 17.16 37.14
CA PRO A 54 14.17 17.46 36.57
C PRO A 54 14.18 18.75 35.74
N PHE A 55 13.52 18.73 34.59
CA PHE A 55 13.30 19.94 33.79
C PHE A 55 12.27 20.84 34.45
N THR A 56 12.50 22.14 34.37
CA THR A 56 11.48 23.14 34.67
C THR A 56 10.35 23.10 33.63
N ARG A 57 9.21 23.75 33.94
CA ARG A 57 8.09 23.87 32.99
C ARG A 57 8.49 24.61 31.71
N ILE A 58 9.35 25.63 31.83
CA ILE A 58 9.86 26.42 30.69
C ILE A 58 10.74 25.54 29.81
N GLU A 59 11.68 24.81 30.39
CA GLU A 59 12.56 23.87 29.68
C GLU A 59 11.77 22.77 28.97
N THR A 60 10.77 22.18 29.64
CA THR A 60 9.87 21.19 29.02
C THR A 60 9.15 21.79 27.81
N SER A 61 8.70 23.04 27.89
CA SER A 61 8.08 23.72 26.75
C SER A 61 9.08 24.05 25.64
N PHE A 62 10.31 24.41 25.98
CA PHE A 62 11.37 24.67 25.02
C PHE A 62 11.67 23.42 24.19
N ILE A 63 11.89 22.28 24.87
CA ILE A 63 12.15 20.99 24.23
C ILE A 63 10.99 20.57 23.32
N LYS A 64 9.74 20.65 23.79
CA LYS A 64 8.57 20.27 22.98
C LYS A 64 8.37 21.10 21.71
N LYS A 65 8.82 22.35 21.71
CA LYS A 65 8.68 23.28 20.58
C LYS A 65 9.96 23.38 19.74
N PHE A 66 10.99 22.61 20.09
CA PHE A 66 12.28 22.70 19.43
C PHE A 66 12.16 22.27 17.96
N ASN A 67 12.65 23.11 17.05
CA ASN A 67 12.69 22.82 15.62
C ASN A 67 14.13 23.01 15.12
N PRO A 68 14.81 21.93 14.68
CA PRO A 68 16.21 22.00 14.29
C PRO A 68 16.41 22.66 12.92
N GLY A 69 17.53 23.36 12.77
CA GLY A 69 18.02 23.82 11.48
C GLY A 69 18.77 22.70 10.75
N ALA A 70 18.09 21.96 9.87
CA ALA A 70 18.68 20.83 9.14
C ALA A 70 19.96 21.20 8.38
N SER A 71 20.00 22.38 7.73
CA SER A 71 21.20 22.87 7.04
C SER A 71 22.38 23.09 7.99
N GLN A 72 22.15 23.56 9.21
CA GLN A 72 23.21 23.75 10.21
C GLN A 72 23.83 22.41 10.62
N ILE A 73 22.99 21.37 10.75
CA ILE A 73 23.45 20.01 11.05
C ILE A 73 24.29 19.45 9.88
N LYS A 74 23.88 19.67 8.62
CA LYS A 74 24.69 19.28 7.46
C LYS A 74 26.05 19.99 7.41
N GLU A 75 26.14 21.26 7.83
CA GLU A 75 27.43 21.95 7.92
C GLU A 75 28.36 21.34 9.00
N ILE A 76 27.79 20.87 10.12
CA ILE A 76 28.55 20.14 11.14
C ILE A 76 28.98 18.77 10.58
N GLU A 77 28.09 18.08 9.86
CA GLU A 77 28.35 16.77 9.27
C GLU A 77 29.52 16.79 8.28
N LYS A 78 29.71 17.88 7.52
CA LYS A 78 30.90 18.03 6.65
C LYS A 78 32.22 17.90 7.41
N ARG A 79 32.23 18.17 8.72
CA ARG A 79 33.42 18.07 9.58
C ARG A 79 33.47 16.75 10.34
N THR A 80 32.32 16.22 10.76
CA THR A 80 32.27 14.96 11.53
C THR A 80 32.30 13.72 10.64
N HIS A 81 31.91 13.85 9.36
CA HIS A 81 31.66 12.74 8.43
C HIS A 81 30.72 11.67 9.00
N HIS A 82 29.87 12.06 9.95
CA HIS A 82 28.94 11.19 10.65
C HIS A 82 27.68 11.99 11.03
N ASP A 83 26.55 11.57 10.48
CA ASP A 83 25.26 12.27 10.55
C ASP A 83 24.66 12.34 11.97
N VAL A 84 24.62 11.23 12.72
CA VAL A 84 24.14 11.21 14.11
C VAL A 84 25.04 12.04 15.01
N GLN A 85 26.37 11.90 14.89
CA GLN A 85 27.30 12.72 15.66
C GLN A 85 27.11 14.22 15.38
N ALA A 86 26.80 14.60 14.13
CA ALA A 86 26.51 15.99 13.80
C ALA A 86 25.25 16.50 14.50
N ALA A 87 24.21 15.68 14.62
CA ALA A 87 22.99 16.00 15.37
C ALA A 87 23.27 16.15 16.87
N VAL A 88 24.12 15.30 17.45
CA VAL A 88 24.55 15.38 18.86
C VAL A 88 25.31 16.69 19.12
N VAL A 89 26.33 16.99 18.32
CA VAL A 89 27.12 18.23 18.44
C VAL A 89 26.24 19.47 18.28
N TYR A 90 25.29 19.42 17.35
CA TYR A 90 24.30 20.48 17.16
C TYR A 90 23.48 20.73 18.44
N LEU A 91 22.90 19.66 19.01
CA LEU A 91 22.10 19.76 20.23
C LEU A 91 22.93 20.25 21.42
N GLN A 92 24.13 19.70 21.64
CA GLN A 92 25.04 20.16 22.68
C GLN A 92 25.33 21.67 22.56
N THR A 93 25.61 22.14 21.34
CA THR A 93 25.89 23.56 21.05
C THR A 93 24.70 24.47 21.36
N ILE A 94 23.48 24.00 21.10
CA ILE A 94 22.26 24.77 21.39
C ILE A 94 21.95 24.75 22.89
N LEU A 95 22.00 23.58 23.52
CA LEU A 95 21.63 23.41 24.94
C LEU A 95 22.61 24.11 25.87
N SER A 96 23.92 24.09 25.57
CA SER A 96 24.97 24.82 26.30
C SER A 96 24.76 26.33 26.37
N LYS A 97 23.95 26.90 25.47
CA LYS A 97 23.60 28.34 25.45
C LYS A 97 22.23 28.64 26.07
N SER A 98 21.63 27.66 26.75
CA SER A 98 20.29 27.75 27.33
C SER A 98 20.32 27.47 28.83
N SER A 99 19.17 27.46 29.50
CA SER A 99 19.07 27.04 30.91
C SER A 99 19.40 25.56 31.11
N LEU A 100 19.56 24.78 30.04
CA LEU A 100 19.93 23.35 30.04
C LEU A 100 21.45 23.13 29.88
N ALA A 101 22.28 24.15 30.08
CA ALA A 101 23.72 24.06 29.84
C ALA A 101 24.41 22.96 30.66
N ASP A 102 23.99 22.79 31.93
CA ASP A 102 24.53 21.83 32.88
C ASP A 102 24.27 20.36 32.51
N ILE A 103 23.31 20.10 31.62
CA ILE A 103 22.97 18.75 31.15
C ILE A 103 23.30 18.56 29.66
N SER A 104 23.92 19.54 28.99
CA SER A 104 24.14 19.48 27.55
C SER A 104 24.98 18.27 27.13
N ASP A 105 25.95 17.85 27.95
CA ASP A 105 26.77 16.65 27.73
C ASP A 105 26.02 15.32 27.87
N PHE A 106 24.78 15.32 28.39
CA PHE A 106 23.94 14.12 28.48
C PHE A 106 23.14 13.83 27.21
N VAL A 107 23.24 14.68 26.17
CA VAL A 107 22.73 14.33 24.84
C VAL A 107 23.45 13.06 24.38
N HIS A 108 22.69 12.09 23.85
CA HIS A 108 23.21 10.77 23.46
C HIS A 108 23.79 9.90 24.60
N PHE A 109 23.45 10.18 25.86
CA PHE A 109 24.02 9.47 27.01
C PHE A 109 23.80 7.94 26.96
N GLY A 110 24.91 7.20 26.87
CA GLY A 110 24.94 5.73 26.86
C GLY A 110 24.50 5.08 25.54
N LEU A 111 24.08 5.87 24.54
CA LEU A 111 23.54 5.37 23.28
C LEU A 111 24.63 5.05 22.25
N THR A 112 24.26 4.24 21.26
CA THR A 112 24.93 4.17 19.96
C THR A 112 24.07 4.82 18.88
N SER A 113 24.67 5.24 17.76
CA SER A 113 23.95 5.84 16.63
C SER A 113 22.71 5.02 16.19
N GLU A 114 22.79 3.69 16.25
CA GLU A 114 21.69 2.82 15.88
C GLU A 114 20.56 2.73 16.89
N ASP A 115 20.78 3.09 18.16
CA ASP A 115 19.66 3.22 19.11
C ASP A 115 18.71 4.35 18.65
N ILE A 116 19.22 5.37 17.95
CA ILE A 116 18.42 6.45 17.40
C ILE A 116 17.96 6.15 15.96
N ASN A 117 18.84 5.62 15.09
CA ASN A 117 18.50 5.40 13.68
C ASN A 117 17.38 4.38 13.48
N ASN A 118 17.42 3.24 14.15
CA ASN A 118 16.40 2.21 13.97
C ASN A 118 14.99 2.73 14.31
N ILE A 119 14.90 3.54 15.37
CA ILE A 119 13.66 4.18 15.83
C ILE A 119 13.27 5.31 14.88
N THR A 120 14.23 6.06 14.34
CA THR A 120 13.99 7.13 13.36
C THR A 120 13.26 6.60 12.15
N TRP A 121 13.79 5.57 11.48
CA TRP A 121 13.18 5.00 10.28
C TRP A 121 11.80 4.42 10.54
N ARG A 122 11.62 3.71 11.65
CA ARG A 122 10.32 3.14 12.05
C ARG A 122 9.31 4.23 12.42
N THR A 123 9.76 5.33 13.01
CA THR A 123 8.92 6.52 13.25
C THR A 123 8.49 7.14 11.92
N SER A 124 9.40 7.30 10.95
CA SER A 124 9.08 7.82 9.63
C SER A 124 8.08 6.93 8.88
N LEU A 125 8.29 5.61 8.90
CA LEU A 125 7.35 4.63 8.32
C LEU A 125 5.98 4.71 8.98
N MET A 126 5.93 4.69 10.31
CA MET A 126 4.70 4.79 11.09
C MET A 126 3.94 6.09 10.77
N LYS A 127 4.64 7.22 10.69
CA LYS A 127 4.03 8.52 10.41
C LYS A 127 3.56 8.66 8.98
N ALA A 128 4.35 8.24 7.99
CA ALA A 128 3.92 8.22 6.60
C ALA A 128 2.73 7.27 6.37
N ARG A 129 2.73 6.11 7.06
CA ARG A 129 1.61 5.16 7.07
C ARG A 129 0.32 5.85 7.54
N GLU A 130 0.39 6.50 8.70
CA GLU A 130 -0.76 7.15 9.35
C GLU A 130 -1.25 8.38 8.59
N SER A 131 -0.35 9.22 8.09
CA SER A 131 -0.72 10.51 7.51
C SER A 131 -1.01 10.47 6.01
N VAL A 132 -0.49 9.47 5.28
CA VAL A 132 -0.59 9.43 3.80
C VAL A 132 -1.14 8.11 3.29
N LEU A 133 -0.53 6.98 3.66
CA LEU A 133 -0.86 5.67 3.08
C LEU A 133 -2.25 5.16 3.46
N ILE A 134 -2.58 5.14 4.76
CA ILE A 134 -3.89 4.68 5.23
C ILE A 134 -5.01 5.56 4.65
N PRO A 135 -4.97 6.90 4.71
CA PRO A 135 -6.00 7.75 4.10
C PRO A 135 -6.18 7.50 2.59
N SER A 136 -5.08 7.29 1.87
CA SER A 136 -5.11 6.98 0.42
C SER A 136 -5.79 5.65 0.13
N LEU A 137 -5.47 4.61 0.92
CA LEU A 137 -6.13 3.30 0.83
C LEU A 137 -7.62 3.39 1.17
N GLU A 138 -8.00 4.13 2.21
CA GLU A 138 -9.39 4.29 2.60
C GLU A 138 -10.22 4.98 1.52
N LYS A 139 -9.68 6.03 0.92
CA LYS A 139 -10.29 6.70 -0.22
C LYS A 139 -10.53 5.73 -1.37
N LEU A 140 -9.52 4.95 -1.76
CA LEU A 140 -9.64 4.00 -2.86
C LEU A 140 -10.64 2.86 -2.57
N VAL A 141 -10.56 2.26 -1.37
CA VAL A 141 -11.51 1.23 -0.93
C VAL A 141 -12.94 1.77 -0.93
N GLY A 142 -13.14 3.01 -0.49
CA GLY A 142 -14.43 3.70 -0.56
C GLY A 142 -14.95 3.84 -2.00
N VAL A 143 -14.10 4.26 -2.94
CA VAL A 143 -14.47 4.37 -4.37
C VAL A 143 -14.88 3.01 -4.96
N PHE A 144 -14.13 1.94 -4.66
CA PHE A 144 -14.55 0.60 -5.06
C PHE A 144 -15.89 0.20 -4.44
N GLY A 145 -16.11 0.51 -3.16
CA GLY A 145 -17.38 0.26 -2.48
C GLY A 145 -18.57 0.96 -3.14
N GLU A 146 -18.42 2.23 -3.51
CA GLU A 146 -19.47 2.98 -4.21
C GLU A 146 -19.76 2.40 -5.60
N LEU A 147 -18.73 2.03 -6.36
CA LEU A 147 -18.91 1.36 -7.66
C LEU A 147 -19.56 -0.02 -7.51
N ALA A 148 -19.13 -0.80 -6.53
CA ALA A 148 -19.70 -2.09 -6.19
C ALA A 148 -21.19 -1.97 -5.88
N LYS A 149 -21.57 -1.03 -5.02
CA LYS A 149 -22.96 -0.74 -4.66
C LYS A 149 -23.78 -0.28 -5.86
N LYS A 150 -23.25 0.66 -6.66
CA LYS A 150 -23.93 1.23 -7.83
C LYS A 150 -24.21 0.18 -8.90
N TYR A 151 -23.27 -0.73 -9.14
CA TYR A 151 -23.33 -1.71 -10.22
C TYR A 151 -23.51 -3.16 -9.73
N LYS A 152 -24.01 -3.36 -8.50
CA LYS A 152 -24.22 -4.69 -7.90
C LYS A 152 -25.08 -5.64 -8.73
N SER A 153 -26.00 -5.10 -9.52
CA SER A 153 -26.91 -5.87 -10.38
C SER A 153 -26.54 -5.80 -11.86
N LEU A 154 -25.42 -5.16 -12.21
CA LEU A 154 -25.01 -4.99 -13.62
C LEU A 154 -24.31 -6.27 -14.06
N VAL A 155 -25.03 -7.14 -14.77
CA VAL A 155 -24.52 -8.45 -15.21
C VAL A 155 -23.47 -8.29 -16.28
N MET A 156 -22.39 -9.07 -16.19
CA MET A 156 -21.33 -9.13 -17.18
C MET A 156 -20.91 -10.58 -17.43
N LEU A 157 -20.47 -10.84 -18.64
CA LEU A 157 -19.91 -12.15 -19.00
C LEU A 157 -18.62 -12.39 -18.20
N GLY A 158 -18.50 -13.54 -17.54
CA GLY A 158 -17.23 -13.93 -16.92
C GLY A 158 -16.20 -14.28 -17.98
N ARG A 159 -14.91 -14.15 -17.66
CA ARG A 159 -13.83 -14.66 -18.50
C ARG A 159 -12.83 -15.46 -17.70
N THR A 160 -12.53 -16.67 -18.17
CA THR A 160 -11.49 -17.54 -17.62
C THR A 160 -10.59 -18.01 -18.76
N HIS A 161 -9.27 -17.91 -18.60
CA HIS A 161 -8.32 -18.10 -19.72
C HIS A 161 -8.62 -17.21 -20.93
N GLY A 162 -9.19 -16.03 -20.69
CA GLY A 162 -9.66 -15.10 -21.73
C GLY A 162 -10.90 -15.55 -22.51
N GLN A 163 -11.48 -16.72 -22.21
CA GLN A 163 -12.65 -17.27 -22.90
C GLN A 163 -13.95 -16.95 -22.16
N PRO A 164 -15.09 -16.85 -22.86
CA PRO A 164 -16.41 -16.71 -22.25
C PRO A 164 -16.66 -17.78 -21.18
N ALA A 165 -17.06 -17.34 -19.99
CA ALA A 165 -17.39 -18.18 -18.85
C ALA A 165 -18.72 -17.75 -18.24
N VAL A 166 -19.14 -18.44 -17.17
CA VAL A 166 -20.39 -18.14 -16.48
C VAL A 166 -20.45 -16.67 -16.02
N PRO A 167 -21.62 -16.04 -16.05
CA PRO A 167 -21.78 -14.62 -15.73
C PRO A 167 -21.39 -14.26 -14.29
N THR A 168 -20.93 -13.02 -14.11
CA THR A 168 -20.76 -12.33 -12.81
C THR A 168 -21.51 -10.99 -12.87
N THR A 169 -21.29 -10.11 -11.90
CA THR A 169 -21.73 -8.70 -11.99
C THR A 169 -20.54 -7.77 -11.85
N PHE A 170 -20.60 -6.62 -12.52
CA PHE A 170 -19.54 -5.62 -12.44
C PHE A 170 -19.30 -5.18 -10.99
N GLY A 171 -20.37 -5.00 -10.21
CA GLY A 171 -20.24 -4.67 -8.80
C GLY A 171 -19.54 -5.75 -7.98
N LYS A 172 -19.74 -7.03 -8.31
CA LYS A 172 -19.04 -8.15 -7.68
C LYS A 172 -17.56 -8.19 -8.03
N GLU A 173 -17.16 -7.78 -9.23
CA GLU A 173 -15.74 -7.68 -9.57
C GLU A 173 -15.07 -6.49 -8.86
N MET A 174 -15.78 -5.37 -8.67
CA MET A 174 -15.26 -4.24 -7.89
C MET A 174 -15.07 -4.59 -6.40
N ILE A 175 -16.04 -5.28 -5.80
CA ILE A 175 -15.95 -5.61 -4.36
C ILE A 175 -14.85 -6.66 -4.07
N ASN A 176 -14.53 -7.54 -5.03
CA ASN A 176 -13.40 -8.48 -4.91
C ASN A 176 -12.10 -7.74 -4.61
N VAL A 177 -11.85 -6.65 -5.34
CA VAL A 177 -10.63 -5.84 -5.19
C VAL A 177 -10.68 -5.05 -3.87
N ALA A 178 -11.82 -4.43 -3.55
CA ALA A 178 -12.00 -3.70 -2.30
C ALA A 178 -11.69 -4.56 -1.07
N ILE A 179 -12.21 -5.80 -1.00
CA ILE A 179 -11.97 -6.70 0.13
C ILE A 179 -10.48 -7.04 0.26
N ARG A 180 -9.80 -7.33 -0.86
CA ARG A 180 -8.36 -7.63 -0.87
C ARG A 180 -7.53 -6.46 -0.34
N LEU A 181 -7.83 -5.23 -0.79
CA LEU A 181 -7.17 -4.01 -0.33
C LEU A 181 -7.49 -3.70 1.13
N HIS A 182 -8.76 -3.81 1.53
CA HIS A 182 -9.20 -3.62 2.92
C HIS A 182 -8.48 -4.59 3.88
N GLY A 183 -8.30 -5.85 3.48
CA GLY A 183 -7.52 -6.82 4.24
C GLY A 183 -6.06 -6.39 4.45
N GLN A 184 -5.37 -5.86 3.44
CA GLN A 184 -4.00 -5.35 3.62
C GLN A 184 -3.99 -4.05 4.45
N LYS A 185 -4.96 -3.16 4.25
CA LYS A 185 -5.13 -1.95 5.07
C LYS A 185 -5.22 -2.30 6.56
N ASN A 186 -6.05 -3.29 6.91
CA ASN A 186 -6.21 -3.70 8.30
C ASN A 186 -4.92 -4.29 8.88
N LYS A 187 -4.14 -5.03 8.08
CA LYS A 187 -2.80 -5.46 8.51
C LYS A 187 -1.89 -4.27 8.81
N LEU A 188 -1.87 -3.24 7.95
CA LEU A 188 -1.07 -2.03 8.20
C LEU A 188 -1.50 -1.27 9.46
N ILE A 189 -2.81 -1.13 9.70
CA ILE A 189 -3.36 -0.44 10.88
C ILE A 189 -2.91 -1.13 12.18
N HIS A 190 -2.93 -2.46 12.21
CA HIS A 190 -2.56 -3.24 13.40
C HIS A 190 -1.07 -3.58 13.46
N PHE A 191 -0.28 -3.19 12.45
CA PHE A 191 1.14 -3.47 12.40
C PHE A 191 1.88 -2.69 13.49
N GLN A 192 2.66 -3.40 14.30
CA GLN A 192 3.49 -2.81 15.35
C GLN A 192 4.96 -3.01 15.02
N PHE A 193 5.68 -1.90 14.88
CA PHE A 193 7.12 -1.92 14.72
C PHE A 193 7.82 -2.25 16.05
N GLN A 194 8.95 -2.91 15.94
CA GLN A 194 9.84 -3.20 17.06
C GLN A 194 10.90 -2.12 17.18
N GLY A 195 11.28 -1.71 18.39
CA GLY A 195 12.33 -0.73 18.63
C GLY A 195 13.41 -1.28 19.53
N LYS A 196 14.67 -0.96 19.23
CA LYS A 196 15.81 -1.32 20.08
C LYS A 196 16.52 -0.10 20.65
N LEU A 197 16.91 -0.19 21.92
CA LEU A 197 17.75 0.77 22.63
C LEU A 197 18.60 0.03 23.66
N ASN A 198 19.71 -0.56 23.22
CA ASN A 198 20.51 -1.48 24.04
C ASN A 198 22.02 -1.33 23.80
N GLY A 199 22.43 -0.21 23.18
CA GLY A 199 23.83 0.21 23.10
C GLY A 199 24.62 -0.46 21.98
N ALA A 200 25.94 -0.34 22.08
CA ALA A 200 26.88 -0.56 20.97
C ALA A 200 26.80 -1.94 20.30
N VAL A 201 26.49 -3.01 21.03
CA VAL A 201 26.43 -4.38 20.49
C VAL A 201 25.23 -5.18 21.04
N GLY A 202 24.22 -4.52 21.58
CA GLY A 202 22.97 -5.16 22.00
C GLY A 202 22.87 -5.61 23.47
N ASN A 203 23.92 -5.40 24.28
CA ASN A 203 24.06 -6.02 25.59
C ASN A 203 23.83 -5.07 26.79
N PHE A 204 23.28 -3.88 26.59
CA PHE A 204 22.94 -2.95 27.69
C PHE A 204 24.13 -2.48 28.55
N HIS A 205 25.37 -2.53 28.04
CA HIS A 205 26.57 -2.14 28.81
C HIS A 205 26.49 -0.74 29.43
N SER A 206 25.79 0.18 28.77
CA SER A 206 25.75 1.60 29.14
C SER A 206 24.35 2.12 29.49
N ILE A 207 23.31 1.27 29.43
CA ILE A 207 21.92 1.70 29.59
C ILE A 207 21.13 0.66 30.37
N ASP A 208 20.38 1.12 31.37
CA ASP A 208 19.46 0.28 32.14
C ASP A 208 18.26 -0.21 31.29
N ARG A 209 17.92 -1.49 31.41
CA ARG A 209 16.83 -2.11 30.63
C ARG A 209 15.46 -1.50 30.90
N ILE A 210 15.18 -1.06 32.13
CA ILE A 210 13.89 -0.42 32.46
C ILE A 210 13.80 0.94 31.77
N VAL A 211 14.90 1.70 31.69
CA VAL A 211 14.96 2.97 30.94
C VAL A 211 14.70 2.71 29.46
N SER A 212 15.37 1.71 28.88
CA SER A 212 15.17 1.30 27.49
C SER A 212 13.73 0.93 27.18
N ASP A 213 13.15 -0.01 27.93
CA ASP A 213 11.77 -0.47 27.72
C ASP A 213 10.79 0.68 27.85
N THR A 214 10.96 1.52 28.88
CA THR A 214 10.11 2.72 29.06
C THR A 214 10.19 3.63 27.85
N PHE A 215 11.38 3.86 27.28
CA PHE A 215 11.56 4.71 26.11
C PHE A 215 10.84 4.14 24.89
N ILE A 216 11.13 2.88 24.54
CA ILE A 216 10.57 2.22 23.37
C ILE A 216 9.04 2.16 23.43
N THR A 217 8.47 1.76 24.58
CA THR A 217 7.01 1.69 24.74
C THR A 217 6.35 3.07 24.71
N THR A 218 7.02 4.10 25.24
CA THR A 218 6.49 5.49 25.20
C THR A 218 6.36 6.01 23.78
N LEU A 219 7.21 5.53 22.86
CA LEU A 219 7.15 5.86 21.44
C LEU A 219 6.13 5.03 20.65
N GLY A 220 5.50 4.04 21.27
CA GLY A 220 4.49 3.17 20.64
C GLY A 220 5.08 1.93 19.94
N PHE A 221 6.34 1.58 20.22
CA PHE A 221 7.01 0.42 19.65
C PHE A 221 7.06 -0.75 20.63
N LEU A 222 7.25 -1.96 20.10
CA LEU A 222 7.52 -3.16 20.89
C LEU A 222 9.03 -3.23 21.24
N PRO A 223 9.42 -3.34 22.53
CA PRO A 223 10.82 -3.52 22.90
C PRO A 223 11.45 -4.77 22.27
N HIS A 224 12.57 -4.59 21.56
CA HIS A 224 13.36 -5.68 21.01
C HIS A 224 14.70 -5.79 21.75
N HIS A 225 14.86 -6.86 22.53
CA HIS A 225 16.05 -7.07 23.36
C HIS A 225 17.15 -7.87 22.69
N PHE A 226 16.79 -8.75 21.75
CA PHE A 226 17.71 -9.69 21.10
C PHE A 226 18.21 -9.11 19.78
N THR A 227 19.08 -8.13 19.89
CA THR A 227 19.64 -7.44 18.73
C THR A 227 21.15 -7.43 18.80
N THR A 228 21.79 -7.13 17.69
CA THR A 228 23.20 -6.74 17.68
C THR A 228 23.29 -5.23 17.84
N GLN A 229 24.23 -4.57 17.17
CA GLN A 229 24.23 -3.11 17.10
C GLN A 229 23.02 -2.55 16.34
N VAL A 230 22.44 -3.31 15.42
CA VAL A 230 21.24 -2.92 14.64
C VAL A 230 20.01 -3.67 15.14
N ASN A 231 18.83 -3.07 15.01
CA ASN A 231 17.57 -3.82 15.13
C ASN A 231 17.45 -4.69 13.87
N PRO A 232 17.30 -6.02 13.98
CA PRO A 232 17.06 -6.84 12.79
C PRO A 232 15.81 -6.31 12.07
N ASN A 233 15.90 -6.18 10.75
CA ASN A 233 14.91 -5.45 9.96
C ASN A 233 13.70 -6.32 9.58
N ASP A 234 13.43 -7.40 10.30
CA ASP A 234 12.35 -8.34 10.00
C ASP A 234 10.97 -7.67 10.01
N ASP A 235 10.74 -6.73 10.93
CA ASP A 235 9.51 -5.93 10.99
C ASP A 235 9.40 -4.96 9.79
N VAL A 236 10.50 -4.36 9.36
CA VAL A 236 10.54 -3.52 8.15
C VAL A 236 10.26 -4.37 6.91
N ILE A 237 10.83 -5.57 6.82
CA ILE A 237 10.59 -6.53 5.73
C ILE A 237 9.11 -6.93 5.69
N GLU A 238 8.53 -7.33 6.83
CA GLU A 238 7.12 -7.71 6.90
C GLU A 238 6.21 -6.54 6.47
N TYR A 239 6.51 -5.33 6.94
CA TYR A 239 5.80 -4.12 6.56
C TYR A 239 5.86 -3.85 5.05
N LEU A 240 7.06 -3.92 4.46
CA LEU A 240 7.25 -3.73 3.01
C LEU A 240 6.53 -4.81 2.19
N GLN A 241 6.48 -6.06 2.66
CA GLN A 241 5.72 -7.12 1.99
C GLN A 241 4.19 -6.90 2.07
N ILE A 242 3.67 -6.19 3.09
CA ILE A 242 2.26 -5.76 3.08
C ILE A 242 2.03 -4.74 1.95
N ILE A 243 2.95 -3.79 1.77
CA ILE A 243 2.91 -2.82 0.66
C ILE A 243 3.03 -3.53 -0.69
N GLU A 244 3.93 -4.49 -0.82
CA GLU A 244 4.12 -5.29 -2.03
C GLU A 244 2.81 -5.98 -2.47
N ARG A 245 2.08 -6.56 -1.52
CA ARG A 245 0.78 -7.19 -1.78
C ARG A 245 -0.29 -6.19 -2.18
N ILE A 246 -0.28 -4.98 -1.62
CA ILE A 246 -1.17 -3.89 -2.07
C ILE A 246 -0.88 -3.57 -3.53
N ASN A 247 0.39 -3.37 -3.87
CA ASN A 247 0.83 -3.07 -5.22
C ASN A 247 0.47 -4.18 -6.20
N ASN A 248 0.62 -5.46 -5.83
CA ASN A 248 0.21 -6.60 -6.67
C ASN A 248 -1.32 -6.64 -6.90
N ILE A 249 -2.12 -6.22 -5.92
CA ILE A 249 -3.58 -6.11 -6.10
C ILE A 249 -3.92 -5.00 -7.11
N LEU A 250 -3.25 -3.85 -6.99
CA LEU A 250 -3.45 -2.71 -7.90
C LEU A 250 -2.95 -3.01 -9.31
N HIS A 251 -1.79 -3.65 -9.45
CA HIS A 251 -1.20 -4.06 -10.73
C HIS A 251 -2.17 -4.95 -11.51
N GLY A 252 -2.64 -6.05 -10.89
CA GLY A 252 -3.63 -6.93 -11.53
C GLY A 252 -4.94 -6.23 -11.85
N PHE A 253 -5.39 -5.30 -11.00
CA PHE A 253 -6.60 -4.52 -11.28
C PHE A 253 -6.42 -3.54 -12.44
N SER A 254 -5.25 -2.88 -12.55
CA SER A 254 -4.93 -2.02 -13.70
C SER A 254 -5.00 -2.81 -15.01
N GLN A 255 -4.47 -4.03 -15.03
CA GLN A 255 -4.51 -4.91 -16.20
C GLN A 255 -5.94 -5.35 -16.56
N ASP A 256 -6.74 -5.73 -15.57
CA ASP A 256 -8.15 -6.06 -15.78
C ASP A 256 -8.93 -4.87 -16.34
N MET A 257 -8.73 -3.68 -15.76
CA MET A 257 -9.43 -2.47 -16.19
C MET A 257 -8.99 -2.01 -17.58
N TRP A 258 -7.69 -2.08 -17.87
CA TRP A 258 -7.16 -1.87 -19.22
C TRP A 258 -7.86 -2.79 -20.22
N ARG A 259 -8.04 -4.06 -19.87
CA ARG A 259 -8.71 -5.03 -20.74
C ARG A 259 -10.21 -4.74 -20.90
N TYR A 260 -10.92 -4.41 -19.81
CA TYR A 260 -12.33 -4.03 -19.90
C TYR A 260 -12.55 -2.78 -20.76
N ILE A 261 -11.62 -1.83 -20.74
CA ILE A 261 -11.66 -0.64 -21.59
C ILE A 261 -11.35 -1.00 -23.03
N SER A 262 -10.34 -1.84 -23.28
CA SER A 262 -10.00 -2.31 -24.63
C SER A 262 -11.12 -3.11 -25.29
N ASP A 263 -11.89 -3.89 -24.52
CA ASP A 263 -13.05 -4.64 -25.02
C ASP A 263 -14.34 -3.79 -25.06
N GLU A 264 -14.25 -2.49 -24.74
CA GLU A 264 -15.37 -1.53 -24.68
C GLU A 264 -16.45 -1.86 -23.64
N TRP A 265 -16.17 -2.77 -22.71
CA TRP A 265 -17.06 -3.10 -21.59
C TRP A 265 -17.13 -1.93 -20.62
N VAL A 266 -16.04 -1.18 -20.50
CA VAL A 266 -15.94 0.04 -19.68
C VAL A 266 -15.50 1.19 -20.57
N LEU A 267 -16.23 2.30 -20.51
CA LEU A 267 -15.89 3.55 -21.18
C LEU A 267 -15.19 4.50 -20.20
N GLN A 268 -14.46 5.47 -20.75
CA GLN A 268 -13.82 6.53 -19.97
C GLN A 268 -14.26 7.90 -20.41
N LYS A 269 -14.42 8.79 -19.43
CA LYS A 269 -14.58 10.22 -19.68
C LYS A 269 -13.22 10.84 -20.07
N PRO A 270 -13.18 11.71 -21.10
CA PRO A 270 -11.94 12.28 -21.60
C PRO A 270 -11.25 13.18 -20.57
N LEU A 271 -9.90 13.17 -20.57
CA LEU A 271 -9.05 14.16 -19.90
C LEU A 271 -8.24 14.88 -20.97
N GLY A 272 -8.61 16.12 -21.30
CA GLY A 272 -7.89 16.93 -22.27
C GLY A 272 -7.69 16.22 -23.62
N VAL A 273 -6.49 16.36 -24.19
CA VAL A 273 -6.11 15.75 -25.48
C VAL A 273 -5.71 14.28 -25.25
N GLY A 274 -6.53 13.35 -25.71
CA GLY A 274 -6.29 11.92 -25.52
C GLY A 274 -5.26 11.30 -26.49
N SER A 275 -5.05 11.88 -27.67
CA SER A 275 -3.96 11.53 -28.59
C SER A 275 -3.52 12.76 -29.38
N SER A 276 -2.22 12.93 -29.61
CA SER A 276 -1.67 14.05 -30.38
C SER A 276 -2.06 14.02 -31.86
N THR A 277 -2.50 12.87 -32.39
CA THR A 277 -2.84 12.68 -33.81
C THR A 277 -4.27 12.20 -34.06
N MET A 278 -4.95 11.68 -33.03
CA MET A 278 -6.30 11.09 -33.16
C MET A 278 -7.27 11.76 -32.17
N PRO A 279 -7.99 12.83 -32.57
CA PRO A 279 -8.80 13.65 -31.66
C PRO A 279 -9.89 12.88 -30.89
N GLN A 280 -10.40 11.78 -31.45
CA GLN A 280 -11.44 10.95 -30.84
C GLN A 280 -10.92 9.95 -29.80
N LYS A 281 -9.60 9.72 -29.70
CA LYS A 281 -9.03 8.62 -28.90
C LYS A 281 -8.99 8.99 -27.42
N ILE A 282 -9.52 8.12 -26.56
CA ILE A 282 -9.45 8.23 -25.10
C ILE A 282 -8.72 6.99 -24.56
N ASN A 283 -7.59 7.18 -23.86
CA ASN A 283 -6.73 6.10 -23.39
C ASN A 283 -6.82 5.89 -21.87
N PRO A 284 -6.63 4.66 -21.35
CA PRO A 284 -6.62 4.33 -19.92
C PRO A 284 -5.33 4.74 -19.18
N ILE A 285 -4.85 5.97 -19.43
CA ILE A 285 -3.53 6.43 -18.96
C ILE A 285 -3.34 6.38 -17.44
N ASP A 286 -4.41 6.52 -16.66
CA ASP A 286 -4.32 6.43 -15.20
C ASP A 286 -4.06 4.99 -14.75
N PHE A 287 -4.65 3.99 -15.40
CA PHE A 287 -4.42 2.59 -15.07
C PHE A 287 -3.04 2.11 -15.54
N GLU A 288 -2.61 2.54 -16.74
CA GLU A 288 -1.27 2.29 -17.28
C GLU A 288 -0.17 2.92 -16.40
N HIS A 289 -0.39 4.16 -15.92
CA HIS A 289 0.52 4.81 -14.99
C HIS A 289 0.56 4.06 -13.65
N SER A 290 -0.61 3.71 -13.11
CA SER A 290 -0.68 2.95 -11.86
C SER A 290 0.06 1.62 -11.95
N GLU A 291 -0.07 0.89 -13.07
CA GLU A 291 0.65 -0.34 -13.34
C GLU A 291 2.17 -0.13 -13.25
N GLY A 292 2.72 0.82 -14.02
CA GLY A 292 4.16 1.11 -13.98
C GLY A 292 4.65 1.61 -12.61
N ALA A 293 3.85 2.40 -11.90
CA ALA A 293 4.20 2.87 -10.56
C ALA A 293 4.29 1.71 -9.55
N THR A 294 3.39 0.72 -9.63
CA THR A 294 3.47 -0.48 -8.79
C THR A 294 4.70 -1.34 -9.08
N GLU A 295 5.13 -1.42 -10.34
CA GLU A 295 6.34 -2.15 -10.74
C GLU A 295 7.61 -1.52 -10.18
N ILE A 296 7.72 -0.19 -10.23
CA ILE A 296 8.84 0.55 -9.62
C ILE A 296 8.86 0.33 -8.11
N ALA A 297 7.72 0.47 -7.44
CA ALA A 297 7.63 0.26 -6.00
C ALA A 297 8.05 -1.17 -5.61
N ASN A 298 7.52 -2.18 -6.29
CA ASN A 298 7.80 -3.58 -5.96
C ASN A 298 9.21 -4.02 -6.35
N GLY A 299 9.78 -3.47 -7.43
CA GLY A 299 11.18 -3.70 -7.78
C GLY A 299 12.14 -3.23 -6.69
N LEU A 300 11.91 -2.04 -6.13
CA LEU A 300 12.68 -1.53 -4.99
C LEU A 300 12.43 -2.36 -3.72
N ILE A 301 11.18 -2.71 -3.42
CA ILE A 301 10.84 -3.57 -2.28
C ILE A 301 11.58 -4.90 -2.37
N GLY A 302 11.64 -5.54 -3.55
CA GLY A 302 12.35 -6.80 -3.75
C GLY A 302 13.82 -6.73 -3.32
N VAL A 303 14.53 -5.67 -3.74
CA VAL A 303 15.92 -5.42 -3.33
C VAL A 303 16.04 -5.24 -1.82
N LEU A 304 15.15 -4.46 -1.20
CA LEU A 304 15.18 -4.22 0.25
C LEU A 304 14.89 -5.49 1.05
N VAL A 305 13.87 -6.25 0.66
CA VAL A 305 13.47 -7.50 1.33
C VAL A 305 14.60 -8.53 1.28
N GLU A 306 15.28 -8.66 0.15
CA GLU A 306 16.41 -9.58 -0.01
C GLU A 306 17.63 -9.14 0.83
N ARG A 307 17.90 -7.83 0.91
CA ARG A 307 19.15 -7.33 1.53
C ARG A 307 19.04 -7.02 3.02
N LEU A 308 17.90 -6.56 3.52
CA LEU A 308 17.77 -6.04 4.88
C LEU A 308 17.82 -7.13 5.97
N GLY A 309 17.61 -8.39 5.60
CA GLY A 309 17.70 -9.54 6.52
C GLY A 309 19.13 -9.99 6.82
N GLU A 310 20.13 -9.43 6.13
CA GLU A 310 21.52 -9.84 6.26
C GLU A 310 22.41 -8.70 6.75
N SER A 311 23.21 -8.97 7.78
CA SER A 311 24.28 -8.07 8.23
C SER A 311 25.45 -8.90 8.72
N ARG A 312 26.67 -8.58 8.29
CA ARG A 312 27.87 -9.33 8.67
C ARG A 312 28.21 -9.10 10.14
N LEU A 313 28.35 -10.18 10.91
CA LEU A 313 28.68 -10.15 12.35
C LEU A 313 27.69 -9.29 13.15
N GLN A 314 28.16 -8.44 14.05
CA GLN A 314 27.30 -7.57 14.86
C GLN A 314 26.72 -6.39 14.05
N ARG A 315 27.27 -6.09 12.87
CA ARG A 315 26.66 -5.32 11.76
C ARG A 315 27.71 -5.01 10.69
N ASP A 316 27.21 -4.68 9.51
CA ASP A 316 27.87 -3.80 8.55
C ASP A 316 26.95 -2.64 8.14
N LEU A 317 27.44 -1.66 7.38
CA LEU A 317 26.69 -0.44 7.01
C LEU A 317 26.02 -0.50 5.62
N SER A 318 25.96 -1.68 4.98
CA SER A 318 25.41 -1.79 3.62
C SER A 318 23.88 -1.58 3.54
N ASP A 319 23.19 -1.60 4.67
CA ASP A 319 21.76 -1.31 4.81
C ASP A 319 21.42 0.19 4.74
N THR A 320 22.33 1.05 5.21
CA THR A 320 22.14 2.50 5.30
C THR A 320 21.67 3.16 4.01
N PRO A 321 22.27 2.91 2.83
CA PRO A 321 21.77 3.49 1.58
C PRO A 321 20.37 2.95 1.19
N LEU A 322 20.02 1.73 1.59
CA LEU A 322 18.73 1.12 1.23
C LEU A 322 17.56 1.82 1.92
N PHE A 323 17.72 2.19 3.20
CA PHE A 323 16.70 2.93 3.94
C PHE A 323 16.32 4.27 3.30
N ARG A 324 17.24 4.87 2.53
CA ARG A 324 17.00 6.14 1.84
C ARG A 324 15.99 6.01 0.69
N PHE A 325 15.74 4.79 0.19
CA PHE A 325 14.73 4.52 -0.85
C PHE A 325 13.33 4.23 -0.30
N LEU A 326 13.13 4.24 1.03
CA LEU A 326 11.81 4.04 1.62
C LEU A 326 10.83 5.14 1.17
N GLY A 327 11.31 6.37 0.98
CA GLY A 327 10.50 7.48 0.49
C GLY A 327 9.96 7.22 -0.92
N GLU A 328 10.82 6.78 -1.84
CA GLU A 328 10.49 6.46 -3.22
C GLU A 328 9.52 5.29 -3.34
N ILE A 329 9.69 4.24 -2.53
CA ILE A 329 8.75 3.10 -2.47
C ILE A 329 7.35 3.59 -2.10
N HIS A 330 7.26 4.42 -1.05
CA HIS A 330 5.97 4.96 -0.61
C HIS A 330 5.41 5.92 -1.65
N ALA A 331 6.23 6.80 -2.24
CA ALA A 331 5.78 7.75 -3.25
C ALA A 331 5.18 7.04 -4.47
N ALA A 332 5.83 5.98 -4.96
CA ALA A 332 5.33 5.19 -6.08
C ALA A 332 4.05 4.43 -5.75
N THR A 333 3.94 3.88 -4.53
CA THR A 333 2.72 3.24 -4.05
C THR A 333 1.56 4.25 -3.96
N ILE A 334 1.81 5.46 -3.43
CA ILE A 334 0.80 6.53 -3.33
C ILE A 334 0.38 7.03 -4.71
N ASP A 335 1.31 7.15 -5.66
CA ASP A 335 1.00 7.51 -7.05
C ASP A 335 0.07 6.48 -7.68
N ALA A 336 0.37 5.18 -7.56
CA ALA A 336 -0.50 4.11 -8.04
C ALA A 336 -1.92 4.17 -7.43
N LEU A 337 -2.02 4.36 -6.10
CA LEU A 337 -3.30 4.52 -5.41
C LEU A 337 -4.08 5.74 -5.93
N GLY A 338 -3.40 6.88 -6.08
CA GLY A 338 -3.99 8.13 -6.57
C GLY A 338 -4.47 8.00 -8.02
N ARG A 339 -3.67 7.39 -8.88
CA ARG A 339 -3.97 7.14 -10.30
C ARG A 339 -5.12 6.16 -10.46
N THR A 340 -5.12 5.04 -9.73
CA THR A 340 -6.26 4.11 -9.73
C THR A 340 -7.54 4.81 -9.29
N THR A 341 -7.48 5.62 -8.23
CA THR A 341 -8.63 6.40 -7.74
C THR A 341 -9.14 7.38 -8.80
N SER A 342 -8.24 8.11 -9.47
CA SER A 342 -8.57 9.04 -10.56
C SER A 342 -9.21 8.31 -11.75
N GLY A 343 -8.61 7.19 -12.17
CA GLY A 343 -9.13 6.36 -13.26
C GLY A 343 -10.54 5.88 -12.97
N LEU A 344 -10.77 5.32 -11.78
CA LEU A 344 -12.10 4.87 -11.33
C LEU A 344 -13.15 6.00 -11.28
N GLY A 345 -12.74 7.23 -10.95
CA GLY A 345 -13.63 8.39 -10.98
C GLY A 345 -14.14 8.76 -12.38
N ARG A 346 -13.50 8.22 -13.43
CA ARG A 346 -13.80 8.55 -14.83
C ARG A 346 -14.40 7.41 -15.64
N ILE A 347 -14.57 6.23 -15.04
CA ILE A 347 -15.15 5.08 -15.75
C ILE A 347 -16.68 5.07 -15.76
N GLU A 348 -17.24 4.51 -16.83
CA GLU A 348 -18.65 4.19 -16.96
C GLU A 348 -18.85 2.84 -17.66
N PRO A 349 -19.45 1.83 -17.02
CA PRO A 349 -19.74 0.55 -17.67
C PRO A 349 -20.68 0.70 -18.88
N ASN A 350 -20.29 0.11 -20.01
CA ASN A 350 -21.07 0.06 -21.24
C ASN A 350 -22.12 -1.06 -21.18
N LYS A 351 -23.27 -0.75 -20.58
CA LYS A 351 -24.37 -1.73 -20.38
C LYS A 351 -24.81 -2.41 -21.68
N LYS A 352 -24.79 -1.67 -22.80
CA LYS A 352 -25.20 -2.20 -24.10
C LYS A 352 -24.24 -3.29 -24.57
N VAL A 353 -22.94 -2.99 -24.63
CA VAL A 353 -21.91 -3.96 -25.05
C VAL A 353 -21.87 -5.16 -24.09
N MET A 354 -21.95 -4.94 -22.78
CA MET A 354 -22.01 -6.03 -21.80
C MET A 354 -23.21 -6.97 -22.04
N GLN A 355 -24.40 -6.42 -22.32
CA GLN A 355 -25.58 -7.22 -22.64
C GLN A 355 -25.43 -7.96 -23.97
N GLU A 356 -24.91 -7.31 -25.02
CA GLU A 356 -24.65 -7.94 -26.31
C GLU A 356 -23.67 -9.12 -26.19
N MET A 357 -22.67 -9.01 -25.32
CA MET A 357 -21.74 -10.10 -25.06
C MET A 357 -22.41 -11.29 -24.37
N LEU A 358 -23.34 -11.06 -23.44
CA LEU A 358 -24.14 -12.13 -22.84
C LEU A 358 -25.03 -12.81 -23.91
N GLU A 359 -25.70 -12.03 -24.76
CA GLU A 359 -26.58 -12.54 -25.83
C GLU A 359 -25.84 -13.33 -26.91
N LYS A 360 -24.55 -13.08 -27.12
CA LYS A 360 -23.72 -13.83 -28.06
C LYS A 360 -23.21 -15.16 -27.50
N ASN A 361 -23.30 -15.39 -26.19
CA ASN A 361 -22.59 -16.46 -25.49
C ASN A 361 -23.52 -17.40 -24.69
N TRP A 362 -24.62 -17.86 -25.30
CA TRP A 362 -25.58 -18.79 -24.66
C TRP A 362 -24.97 -20.14 -24.24
N ALA A 363 -23.89 -20.58 -24.90
CA ALA A 363 -23.21 -21.83 -24.57
C ALA A 363 -22.65 -21.89 -23.14
N ILE A 364 -22.48 -20.75 -22.46
CA ILE A 364 -22.04 -20.70 -21.05
C ILE A 364 -23.03 -21.37 -20.11
N LEU A 365 -24.29 -21.55 -20.53
CA LEU A 365 -25.32 -22.27 -19.79
C LEU A 365 -25.20 -23.80 -19.92
N ALA A 366 -24.14 -24.31 -20.58
CA ALA A 366 -23.85 -25.74 -20.64
C ALA A 366 -23.65 -26.37 -19.26
N GLU A 367 -22.97 -25.68 -18.35
CA GLU A 367 -22.76 -26.17 -16.97
C GLU A 367 -24.09 -26.38 -16.23
N PRO A 368 -25.00 -25.39 -16.11
CA PRO A 368 -26.27 -25.61 -15.41
C PRO A 368 -27.14 -26.69 -16.09
N LEU A 369 -27.09 -26.80 -17.43
CA LEU A 369 -27.76 -27.90 -18.13
C LEU A 369 -27.18 -29.26 -17.73
N GLN A 370 -25.86 -29.40 -17.68
CA GLN A 370 -25.20 -30.61 -17.22
C GLN A 370 -25.61 -30.97 -15.79
N LEU A 371 -25.66 -29.99 -14.89
CA LEU A 371 -26.09 -30.19 -13.50
C LEU A 371 -27.55 -30.65 -13.42
N LEU A 372 -28.44 -30.08 -14.23
CA LEU A 372 -29.83 -30.51 -14.32
C LEU A 372 -29.95 -31.98 -14.75
N LEU A 373 -29.18 -32.40 -15.77
CA LEU A 373 -29.17 -33.80 -16.22
C LEU A 373 -28.62 -34.75 -15.16
N LYS A 374 -27.57 -34.35 -14.44
CA LYS A 374 -27.02 -35.13 -13.31
C LYS A 374 -28.06 -35.30 -12.20
N LYS A 375 -28.76 -34.22 -11.84
CA LYS A 375 -29.83 -34.24 -10.83
C LYS A 375 -30.98 -35.17 -11.23
N SER A 376 -31.26 -35.30 -12.52
CA SER A 376 -32.24 -36.25 -13.07
C SER A 376 -31.68 -37.66 -13.31
N HIS A 377 -30.55 -38.02 -12.69
CA HIS A 377 -29.88 -39.33 -12.78
C HIS A 377 -29.57 -39.80 -14.21
N LYS A 378 -29.39 -38.88 -15.17
CA LYS A 378 -29.00 -39.24 -16.54
C LYS A 378 -27.50 -39.55 -16.60
N LYS A 379 -27.15 -40.78 -17.02
CA LYS A 379 -25.76 -41.19 -17.29
C LYS A 379 -25.12 -40.30 -18.37
N ASP A 380 -23.82 -40.08 -18.23
CA ASP A 380 -22.95 -39.34 -19.16
C ASP A 380 -23.41 -37.92 -19.48
N ALA A 381 -24.03 -37.25 -18.51
CA ALA A 381 -24.55 -35.89 -18.64
C ALA A 381 -23.52 -34.90 -19.22
N TYR A 382 -22.26 -34.97 -18.75
CA TYR A 382 -21.19 -34.11 -19.25
C TYR A 382 -20.91 -34.33 -20.74
N GLU A 383 -20.64 -35.58 -21.15
CA GLU A 383 -20.32 -35.90 -22.54
C GLU A 383 -21.47 -35.60 -23.50
N LYS A 384 -22.72 -35.77 -23.05
CA LYS A 384 -23.91 -35.37 -23.83
C LYS A 384 -23.94 -33.87 -24.08
N VAL A 385 -23.82 -33.06 -23.03
CA VAL A 385 -23.85 -31.60 -23.16
C VAL A 385 -22.65 -31.12 -23.98
N LYS A 386 -21.45 -31.63 -23.71
CA LYS A 386 -20.24 -31.31 -24.45
C LYS A 386 -20.41 -31.54 -25.96
N LYS A 387 -20.89 -32.72 -26.39
CA LYS A 387 -21.15 -33.00 -27.82
C LYS A 387 -22.16 -32.03 -28.44
N LEU A 388 -23.11 -31.55 -27.64
CA LEU A 388 -24.14 -30.64 -28.11
C LEU A 388 -23.63 -29.20 -28.23
N THR A 389 -22.76 -28.75 -27.31
CA THR A 389 -22.39 -27.32 -27.17
C THR A 389 -20.98 -26.98 -27.66
N GLN A 390 -20.03 -27.92 -27.66
CA GLN A 390 -18.63 -27.63 -27.96
C GLN A 390 -18.44 -27.10 -29.39
N GLY A 391 -17.81 -25.92 -29.51
CA GLY A 391 -17.55 -25.26 -30.79
C GLY A 391 -18.78 -24.68 -31.49
N LYS A 392 -19.95 -24.66 -30.84
CA LYS A 392 -21.19 -24.15 -31.42
C LYS A 392 -21.62 -22.83 -30.78
N THR A 393 -22.26 -21.98 -31.57
CA THR A 393 -22.93 -20.76 -31.12
C THR A 393 -24.43 -20.98 -31.07
N PHE A 394 -25.10 -20.28 -30.16
CA PHE A 394 -26.54 -20.41 -29.97
C PHE A 394 -27.19 -19.04 -29.89
N THR A 395 -28.36 -18.93 -30.52
CA THR A 395 -29.31 -17.86 -30.22
C THR A 395 -30.17 -18.31 -29.04
N ARG A 396 -30.91 -17.38 -28.42
CA ARG A 396 -31.92 -17.71 -27.42
C ARG A 396 -32.83 -18.86 -27.86
N LYS A 397 -33.41 -18.73 -29.06
CA LYS A 397 -34.36 -19.69 -29.61
C LYS A 397 -33.71 -21.08 -29.79
N SER A 398 -32.54 -21.14 -30.43
CA SER A 398 -31.88 -22.43 -30.67
C SER A 398 -31.36 -23.08 -29.38
N TRP A 399 -31.01 -22.28 -28.36
CA TRP A 399 -30.68 -22.78 -27.04
C TRP A 399 -31.91 -23.39 -26.34
N GLU A 400 -33.01 -22.63 -26.25
CA GLU A 400 -34.24 -23.07 -25.58
C GLU A 400 -34.83 -24.34 -26.23
N GLU A 401 -34.83 -24.42 -27.57
CA GLU A 401 -35.25 -25.61 -28.33
C GLU A 401 -34.37 -26.83 -28.01
N MET A 402 -33.04 -26.63 -27.98
CA MET A 402 -32.10 -27.70 -27.62
C MET A 402 -32.32 -28.18 -26.19
N VAL A 403 -32.47 -27.29 -25.21
CA VAL A 403 -32.72 -27.69 -23.82
C VAL A 403 -34.07 -28.41 -23.70
N TYR A 404 -35.14 -27.89 -24.32
CA TYR A 404 -36.45 -28.54 -24.31
C TYR A 404 -36.39 -29.97 -24.86
N SER A 405 -35.63 -30.20 -25.94
CA SER A 405 -35.47 -31.54 -26.52
C SER A 405 -34.79 -32.55 -25.57
N ILE A 406 -34.00 -32.07 -24.60
CA ILE A 406 -33.21 -32.92 -23.69
C ILE A 406 -33.93 -33.16 -22.36
N VAL A 407 -34.55 -32.12 -21.79
CA VAL A 407 -35.13 -32.16 -20.43
C VAL A 407 -36.63 -31.88 -20.39
N GLY A 408 -37.27 -31.56 -21.51
CA GLY A 408 -38.67 -31.16 -21.56
C GLY A 408 -38.92 -29.76 -20.99
N LYS A 409 -40.14 -29.55 -20.47
CA LYS A 409 -40.54 -28.26 -19.89
C LYS A 409 -39.75 -27.97 -18.61
N HIS A 410 -39.06 -26.84 -18.58
CA HIS A 410 -38.25 -26.36 -17.46
C HIS A 410 -38.34 -24.83 -17.39
N GLU A 411 -37.96 -24.24 -16.25
CA GLU A 411 -37.86 -22.78 -16.15
C GLU A 411 -36.68 -22.28 -16.98
N PRO A 412 -36.89 -21.29 -17.87
CA PRO A 412 -35.83 -20.82 -18.75
C PRO A 412 -34.76 -20.06 -17.96
N LEU A 413 -33.53 -20.57 -18.03
CA LEU A 413 -32.34 -19.88 -17.54
C LEU A 413 -31.74 -19.06 -18.68
N THR A 414 -31.33 -17.82 -18.41
CA THR A 414 -30.67 -16.97 -19.40
C THR A 414 -29.27 -16.59 -18.93
N PRO A 415 -28.36 -16.20 -19.85
CA PRO A 415 -27.07 -15.63 -19.47
C PRO A 415 -27.21 -14.45 -18.50
N SER A 416 -28.26 -13.64 -18.61
CA SER A 416 -28.46 -12.50 -17.70
C SER A 416 -29.02 -12.88 -16.32
N THR A 417 -29.61 -14.07 -16.15
CA THR A 417 -30.16 -14.52 -14.85
C THR A 417 -29.27 -15.53 -14.13
N TYR A 418 -28.32 -16.17 -14.81
CA TYR A 418 -27.39 -17.12 -14.21
C TYR A 418 -26.18 -16.44 -13.54
N ILE A 419 -26.45 -15.62 -12.52
CA ILE A 419 -25.44 -14.80 -11.83
C ILE A 419 -25.03 -15.36 -10.45
N GLY A 420 -25.57 -16.52 -10.07
CA GLY A 420 -25.33 -17.12 -8.76
C GLY A 420 -25.62 -16.15 -7.61
N LEU A 421 -24.70 -16.08 -6.64
CA LEU A 421 -24.78 -15.20 -5.47
C LEU A 421 -24.05 -13.86 -5.66
N SER A 422 -23.81 -13.43 -6.91
CA SER A 422 -23.01 -12.23 -7.20
C SER A 422 -23.52 -10.98 -6.47
N ARG A 423 -24.85 -10.83 -6.34
CA ARG A 423 -25.47 -9.68 -5.68
C ARG A 423 -25.31 -9.76 -4.16
N GLU A 424 -25.61 -10.91 -3.59
CA GLU A 424 -25.56 -11.19 -2.16
C GLU A 424 -24.12 -11.05 -1.63
N LEU A 425 -23.15 -11.61 -2.36
CA LEU A 425 -21.73 -11.48 -2.03
C LEU A 425 -21.23 -10.03 -2.14
N THR A 426 -21.80 -9.24 -3.06
CA THR A 426 -21.51 -7.81 -3.14
C THR A 426 -22.00 -7.09 -1.90
N GLU A 427 -23.22 -7.37 -1.45
CA GLU A 427 -23.77 -6.77 -0.22
C GLU A 427 -23.02 -7.21 1.04
N GLU A 428 -22.59 -8.48 1.10
CA GLU A 428 -21.73 -8.97 2.16
C GLU A 428 -20.38 -8.26 2.19
N GLY A 429 -19.72 -8.16 1.03
CA GLY A 429 -18.46 -7.45 0.90
C GLY A 429 -18.55 -5.98 1.32
N LEU A 430 -19.65 -5.30 0.94
CA LEU A 430 -19.90 -3.92 1.36
C LEU A 430 -20.01 -3.78 2.88
N ARG A 431 -20.66 -4.74 3.57
CA ARG A 431 -20.72 -4.76 5.04
C ARG A 431 -19.36 -5.00 5.68
N LEU A 432 -18.50 -5.80 5.04
CA LEU A 432 -17.16 -6.11 5.57
C LEU A 432 -16.24 -4.89 5.51
N ILE A 433 -16.25 -4.12 4.42
CA ILE A 433 -15.35 -2.96 4.26
C ILE A 433 -15.79 -1.70 5.02
N GLN A 434 -17.02 -1.71 5.58
CA GLN A 434 -17.58 -0.63 6.41
C GLN A 434 -17.33 -0.80 7.91
N LYS A 435 -16.94 -2.01 8.34
CA LYS A 435 -16.47 -2.29 9.70
C LYS A 435 -15.00 -1.92 9.82
#